data_AF-A0A519TA44-F1
#
_entry.id   AF-A0A519TA44-F1
#
_cell.length_a   1.000
_cell.length_b   1.000
_cell.length_c   1.000
_cell.angle_alpha   90.00
_cell.angle_beta   90.00
_cell.angle_gamma   90.00
#
_symmetry.space_group_name_H-M   'P 1'
#
loop_
_entity.id
_entity.type
_entity.pdbx_description
1 polymer ?
#
loop_
_entity_poly.entity_id
_entity_poly.type
_entity_poly.pdbx_seq_one_letter_code
_entity_poly.pdbx_strand_id
1 'polypeptide(L)'
;DGNAWNSVFHDAARSYAYRWGEEGLGGFSDDQQLLCMNLGLWNGKDDQLKERLFGLTNGQGNHGEDVKELYYYLDSTPTHSYQKMLYKYPQRRFPYRKLVEQNARRTRLEPEYELLDTDVFKNNRYFDVFIEYAKDGPDDILMQVTVHNRGKHKATVQVLPQLWFRNTWGWGYDDYRPTLKQTGPGTALAEHRDLGSYHLYCEGDPTLLFCENDSNGPRLYGLPGEGLYFKDGINDYVVEGRTHAVNPQQHGTKVAAQYELKVPGGKSRTVRLRLSKAELAAPFENFDQLMADRLRETDEFYDCVQERLTSPDARNVQRQAFAGMLWSKQFYYYDVTQWLDGDPAMPKPAPQRRLNRNANWRHLHNQDLISMPDKWEYPWYAAWDLAFHCIPLAMVDSGFAKNQLRLLIKDRYLHPSGQLPAYEWNFGDVNPPVHAWATWRVYQMDKKRNGGKGDTDFLERLFHKLVLNFTWWVNRKDRDERNIFEGGFLGLDNIGVFDRSAPLPTGGKIEQSDGTSWMAMRMRLRAY
;
A
#
# COMPACT_ATOMS: atom_id res chain seq x y z
N ASP A 1 8.08 14.05 20.84
CA ASP A 1 7.36 15.09 20.08
C ASP A 1 6.26 14.53 19.17
N GLY A 2 6.24 13.22 18.86
CA GLY A 2 5.19 12.63 18.01
C GLY A 2 5.43 12.81 16.52
N ASN A 3 6.65 13.19 16.13
CA ASN A 3 7.03 13.38 14.74
C ASN A 3 7.23 12.02 14.04
N ALA A 4 6.19 11.56 13.33
CA ALA A 4 6.26 10.30 12.59
C ALA A 4 7.25 10.35 11.41
N TRP A 5 7.41 11.50 10.74
CA TRP A 5 8.26 11.66 9.57
C TRP A 5 9.76 11.49 9.84
N ASN A 6 10.21 11.76 11.07
CA ASN A 6 11.60 11.61 11.48
C ASN A 6 11.85 10.37 12.35
N SER A 7 10.86 9.46 12.44
CA SER A 7 10.95 8.27 13.31
C SER A 7 11.69 7.10 12.65
N VAL A 8 11.54 6.91 11.33
CA VAL A 8 12.20 5.87 10.56
C VAL A 8 12.74 6.47 9.27
N PHE A 9 14.02 6.24 9.00
CA PHE A 9 14.67 6.67 7.76
C PHE A 9 14.83 5.49 6.80
N HIS A 10 14.91 5.78 5.50
CA HIS A 10 14.97 4.75 4.44
C HIS A 10 16.04 3.66 4.66
N ASP A 11 17.23 4.04 5.15
CA ASP A 11 18.32 3.10 5.45
C ASP A 11 17.94 2.15 6.60
N ALA A 12 17.44 2.69 7.71
CA ALA A 12 17.08 1.90 8.89
C ALA A 12 15.82 1.05 8.69
N ALA A 13 14.93 1.44 7.78
CA ALA A 13 13.66 0.78 7.52
C ALA A 13 13.78 -0.73 7.18
N ARG A 14 14.88 -1.17 6.54
CA ARG A 14 15.10 -2.62 6.26
C ARG A 14 15.28 -3.45 7.52
N SER A 15 15.66 -2.80 8.61
CA SER A 15 15.99 -3.40 9.89
C SER A 15 14.81 -3.40 10.87
N TYR A 16 13.67 -2.80 10.51
CA TYR A 16 12.46 -2.76 11.35
C TYR A 16 11.45 -3.84 10.94
N ALA A 17 10.96 -4.58 11.93
CA ALA A 17 9.67 -5.27 11.84
C ALA A 17 8.56 -4.24 12.07
N TYR A 18 7.63 -4.14 11.13
CA TYR A 18 6.57 -3.13 11.17
C TYR A 18 5.37 -3.64 11.98
N ARG A 19 4.89 -2.80 12.90
CA ARG A 19 3.80 -3.13 13.82
C ARG A 19 2.42 -3.21 13.17
N TRP A 20 2.19 -2.32 12.21
CA TRP A 20 0.86 -1.96 11.69
C TRP A 20 0.61 -2.47 10.27
N GLY A 21 1.59 -3.18 9.70
CA GLY A 21 1.52 -3.72 8.35
C GLY A 21 2.89 -4.10 7.83
N GLU A 22 3.02 -4.31 6.54
CA GLU A 22 4.27 -4.56 5.82
C GLU A 22 4.27 -3.81 4.49
N GLU A 23 5.48 -3.59 3.95
CA GLU A 23 5.70 -2.94 2.67
C GLU A 23 6.62 -3.79 1.78
N GLY A 24 6.56 -3.56 0.47
CA GLY A 24 7.41 -4.26 -0.48
C GLY A 24 7.18 -3.84 -1.92
N LEU A 25 8.24 -3.83 -2.72
CA LEU A 25 8.19 -3.58 -4.16
C LEU A 25 7.39 -4.70 -4.84
N GLY A 26 6.29 -4.33 -5.48
CA GLY A 26 5.34 -5.30 -6.05
C GLY A 26 4.69 -6.20 -5.02
N GLY A 27 4.53 -5.74 -3.77
CA GLY A 27 4.01 -6.54 -2.68
C GLY A 27 2.63 -7.16 -2.94
N PHE A 28 2.47 -8.41 -2.50
CA PHE A 28 1.25 -9.23 -2.56
C PHE A 28 1.07 -9.96 -1.22
N SER A 29 -0.14 -10.05 -0.69
CA SER A 29 -0.41 -10.73 0.59
C SER A 29 -1.80 -11.34 0.62
N ASP A 30 -2.07 -12.14 1.66
CA ASP A 30 -3.44 -12.43 2.08
C ASP A 30 -4.17 -11.15 2.56
N ASP A 31 -5.47 -11.27 2.82
CA ASP A 31 -6.36 -10.16 3.17
C ASP A 31 -6.12 -9.60 4.58
N GLN A 32 -5.40 -10.32 5.44
CA GLN A 32 -4.97 -9.86 6.77
C GLN A 32 -3.49 -9.49 6.84
N GLN A 33 -2.78 -9.61 5.72
CA GLN A 33 -1.35 -9.36 5.56
C GLN A 33 -0.53 -10.14 6.61
N LEU A 34 -0.85 -11.41 6.79
CA LEU A 34 -0.12 -12.34 7.65
C LEU A 34 1.03 -12.99 6.88
N LEU A 35 0.81 -13.42 5.63
CA LEU A 35 1.81 -13.94 4.71
C LEU A 35 1.99 -12.95 3.55
N CYS A 36 3.20 -12.46 3.39
CA CYS A 36 3.57 -11.42 2.44
C CYS A 36 4.59 -11.93 1.44
N MET A 37 4.46 -11.50 0.19
CA MET A 37 5.38 -11.77 -0.90
C MET A 37 5.78 -10.45 -1.58
N ASN A 38 7.03 -10.32 -2.02
CA ASN A 38 7.49 -9.16 -2.80
C ASN A 38 8.68 -9.51 -3.70
N LEU A 39 9.26 -8.48 -4.31
CA LEU A 39 10.53 -8.56 -5.02
C LEU A 39 11.63 -7.71 -4.38
N GLY A 40 12.78 -8.33 -4.11
CA GLY A 40 14.06 -7.65 -3.89
C GLY A 40 14.94 -7.68 -5.14
N LEU A 41 15.72 -6.62 -5.37
CA LEU A 41 16.66 -6.51 -6.48
C LEU A 41 18.02 -5.99 -6.01
N TRP A 42 19.09 -6.39 -6.68
CA TRP A 42 20.41 -5.80 -6.48
C TRP A 42 21.24 -5.77 -7.77
N ASN A 43 21.67 -4.59 -8.18
CA ASN A 43 22.48 -4.36 -9.38
C ASN A 43 23.99 -4.59 -9.15
N GLY A 44 24.40 -5.05 -7.96
CA GLY A 44 25.81 -5.20 -7.58
C GLY A 44 26.52 -3.90 -7.22
N LYS A 45 25.78 -2.79 -7.07
CA LYS A 45 26.30 -1.43 -6.85
C LYS A 45 25.59 -0.67 -5.75
N ASP A 46 24.32 -0.96 -5.48
CA ASP A 46 23.54 -0.33 -4.42
C ASP A 46 24.00 -0.81 -3.04
N ASP A 47 23.90 0.06 -2.03
CA ASP A 47 24.32 -0.22 -0.64
C ASP A 47 23.27 -1.02 0.15
N GLN A 48 22.13 -1.29 -0.47
CA GLN A 48 21.05 -2.07 0.09
C GLN A 48 20.22 -2.71 -1.02
N LEU A 49 19.48 -3.76 -0.69
CA LEU A 49 18.50 -4.34 -1.59
C LEU A 49 17.44 -3.30 -1.97
N LYS A 50 17.06 -3.31 -3.25
CA LYS A 50 15.90 -2.59 -3.74
C LYS A 50 14.67 -3.47 -3.56
N GLU A 51 14.10 -3.39 -2.37
CA GLU A 51 12.89 -4.13 -1.94
C GLU A 51 11.73 -3.18 -1.58
N ARG A 52 11.99 -1.86 -1.58
CA ARG A 52 11.06 -0.78 -1.23
C ARG A 52 11.34 0.44 -2.10
N LEU A 53 10.30 1.21 -2.37
CA LEU A 53 10.43 2.48 -3.11
C LEU A 53 11.08 3.53 -2.20
N PHE A 54 11.96 4.34 -2.80
CA PHE A 54 12.57 5.48 -2.12
C PHE A 54 11.86 6.78 -2.47
N GLY A 55 11.76 7.67 -1.50
CA GLY A 55 11.29 9.03 -1.71
C GLY A 55 11.69 9.95 -0.57
N LEU A 56 11.24 11.19 -0.66
CA LEU A 56 11.53 12.28 0.26
C LEU A 56 10.37 12.48 1.22
N THR A 57 10.67 12.77 2.48
CA THR A 57 9.65 13.22 3.44
C THR A 57 9.28 14.68 3.19
N ASN A 58 8.20 15.16 3.81
CA ASN A 58 7.72 16.54 3.68
C ASN A 58 8.82 17.61 3.87
N GLY A 59 9.73 17.40 4.81
CA GLY A 59 10.83 18.32 5.10
C GLY A 59 12.05 18.18 4.18
N GLN A 60 12.09 17.17 3.31
CA GLN A 60 13.20 16.88 2.40
C GLN A 60 12.92 17.34 0.97
N GLY A 61 11.66 17.27 0.51
CA GLY A 61 11.24 17.79 -0.79
C GLY A 61 10.94 19.29 -0.75
N ASN A 62 11.15 19.98 -1.87
CA ASN A 62 10.79 21.39 -2.02
C ASN A 62 9.27 21.60 -2.18
N HIS A 63 8.53 20.56 -2.58
CA HIS A 63 7.07 20.55 -2.68
C HIS A 63 6.38 19.52 -1.76
N GLY A 64 7.11 18.83 -0.90
CA GLY A 64 6.57 17.90 0.09
C GLY A 64 7.11 16.48 -0.07
N GLU A 65 6.27 15.50 0.24
CA GLU A 65 6.51 14.09 0.02
C GLU A 65 6.63 13.78 -1.47
N ASP A 66 7.64 12.98 -1.84
CA ASP A 66 7.98 12.84 -3.26
C ASP A 66 8.71 11.53 -3.54
N VAL A 67 8.07 10.61 -4.25
CA VAL A 67 8.65 9.31 -4.60
C VAL A 67 9.67 9.47 -5.73
N LYS A 68 10.92 9.09 -5.48
CA LYS A 68 12.03 9.29 -6.43
C LYS A 68 12.33 8.05 -7.27
N GLU A 69 11.29 7.32 -7.63
CA GLU A 69 11.35 6.05 -8.34
C GLU A 69 10.42 6.05 -9.55
N LEU A 70 10.72 5.21 -10.56
CA LEU A 70 9.88 5.09 -11.74
C LEU A 70 9.22 3.71 -11.78
N TYR A 71 7.91 3.68 -11.50
CA TYR A 71 7.08 2.49 -11.52
C TYR A 71 5.71 2.78 -12.14
N TYR A 72 5.09 1.73 -12.70
CA TYR A 72 3.84 1.86 -13.46
C TYR A 72 2.97 0.64 -13.19
N TYR A 73 1.73 0.85 -12.76
CA TYR A 73 0.72 -0.20 -12.71
C TYR A 73 0.12 -0.37 -14.09
N LEU A 74 0.40 -1.52 -14.71
CA LEU A 74 0.06 -1.75 -16.11
C LEU A 74 -1.27 -2.47 -16.26
N ASP A 75 -1.58 -3.38 -15.33
CA ASP A 75 -2.79 -4.18 -15.40
C ASP A 75 -3.18 -4.75 -14.04
N SER A 76 -4.48 -4.98 -13.85
CA SER A 76 -5.04 -5.66 -12.68
C SER A 76 -6.51 -6.01 -12.91
N THR A 77 -6.98 -7.13 -12.35
CA THR A 77 -8.42 -7.44 -12.23
C THR A 77 -8.93 -7.15 -10.81
N PRO A 78 -10.23 -6.90 -10.61
CA PRO A 78 -10.82 -6.71 -9.28
C PRO A 78 -10.53 -7.80 -8.26
N THR A 79 -10.46 -9.05 -8.73
CA THR A 79 -10.16 -10.25 -7.94
C THR A 79 -8.66 -10.48 -7.75
N HIS A 80 -7.83 -9.64 -8.38
CA HIS A 80 -6.39 -9.78 -8.46
C HIS A 80 -5.96 -11.15 -9.00
N SER A 81 -6.77 -11.72 -9.91
CA SER A 81 -6.49 -12.99 -10.62
C SER A 81 -5.38 -12.84 -11.64
N TYR A 82 -5.19 -11.62 -12.15
CA TYR A 82 -4.01 -11.20 -12.90
C TYR A 82 -3.63 -9.79 -12.47
N GLN A 83 -2.34 -9.52 -12.30
CA GLN A 83 -1.80 -8.19 -12.07
C GLN A 83 -0.44 -8.04 -12.74
N LYS A 84 -0.15 -6.85 -13.23
CA LYS A 84 1.13 -6.51 -13.86
C LYS A 84 1.58 -5.11 -13.47
N MET A 85 2.83 -5.00 -13.04
CA MET A 85 3.51 -3.72 -12.89
C MET A 85 4.89 -3.72 -13.54
N LEU A 86 5.38 -2.52 -13.86
CA LEU A 86 6.72 -2.28 -14.35
C LEU A 86 7.47 -1.42 -13.33
N TYR A 87 8.69 -1.82 -13.00
CA TYR A 87 9.64 -1.03 -12.24
C TYR A 87 10.92 -0.79 -13.07
N LYS A 88 11.41 0.45 -13.11
CA LYS A 88 12.65 0.81 -13.82
C LYS A 88 13.83 0.81 -12.87
N TYR A 89 14.65 -0.24 -12.93
CA TYR A 89 15.77 -0.41 -12.02
C TYR A 89 17.11 -0.03 -12.67
N PRO A 90 17.87 0.95 -12.15
CA PRO A 90 19.12 1.35 -12.77
C PRO A 90 20.24 0.31 -12.66
N GLN A 91 21.10 0.22 -13.68
CA GLN A 91 22.33 -0.60 -13.64
C GLN A 91 23.47 0.07 -12.86
N ARG A 92 23.31 1.37 -12.57
CA ARG A 92 24.25 2.18 -11.78
C ARG A 92 23.73 2.26 -10.35
N ARG A 93 24.64 2.55 -9.41
CA ARG A 93 24.29 2.86 -8.02
C ARG A 93 23.20 3.94 -7.99
N PHE A 94 22.15 3.67 -7.24
CA PHE A 94 21.03 4.57 -7.09
C PHE A 94 21.45 5.87 -6.37
N PRO A 95 21.07 7.06 -6.87
CA PRO A 95 21.62 8.33 -6.40
C PRO A 95 20.90 8.91 -5.16
N TYR A 96 20.66 8.10 -4.13
CA TYR A 96 19.89 8.49 -2.91
C TYR A 96 20.33 9.84 -2.33
N ARG A 97 21.62 9.98 -2.01
CA ARG A 97 22.19 11.19 -1.40
C ARG A 97 22.02 12.42 -2.28
N LYS A 98 22.21 12.28 -3.60
CA LYS A 98 22.09 13.40 -4.55
C LYS A 98 20.66 13.91 -4.61
N LEU A 99 19.68 12.99 -4.62
CA LEU A 99 18.25 13.35 -4.62
C LEU A 99 17.87 14.15 -3.38
N VAL A 100 18.30 13.71 -2.20
CA VAL A 100 18.06 14.44 -0.94
C VAL A 100 18.74 15.81 -0.95
N GLU A 101 20.05 15.86 -1.24
CA GLU A 101 20.82 17.11 -1.15
C GLU A 101 20.41 18.17 -2.17
N GLN A 102 20.00 17.78 -3.38
CA GLN A 102 19.57 18.74 -4.40
C GLN A 102 18.18 19.29 -4.10
N ASN A 103 17.22 18.45 -3.70
CA ASN A 103 15.88 18.92 -3.35
C ASN A 103 15.90 19.82 -2.11
N ALA A 104 16.71 19.50 -1.09
CA ALA A 104 16.87 20.34 0.09
C ALA A 104 17.44 21.75 -0.20
N ARG A 105 18.10 21.97 -1.35
CA ARG A 105 18.63 23.28 -1.76
C ARG A 105 17.64 24.10 -2.60
N ARG A 106 16.59 23.46 -3.12
CA ARG A 106 15.61 24.11 -3.98
C ARG A 106 14.56 24.83 -3.16
N THR A 107 14.06 25.92 -3.73
CA THR A 107 12.93 26.66 -3.19
C THR A 107 11.61 26.12 -3.73
N ARG A 108 10.50 26.53 -3.13
CA ARG A 108 9.14 26.21 -3.61
C ARG A 108 8.83 26.75 -5.02
N LEU A 109 9.65 27.66 -5.54
CA LEU A 109 9.48 28.26 -6.87
C LEU A 109 10.20 27.48 -7.97
N GLU A 110 11.07 26.54 -7.59
CA GLU A 110 11.80 25.70 -8.53
C GLU A 110 11.06 24.36 -8.71
N PRO A 111 11.19 23.71 -9.89
CA PRO A 111 10.70 22.34 -10.06
C PRO A 111 11.42 21.37 -9.12
N GLU A 112 10.86 20.20 -8.87
CA GLU A 112 11.52 19.12 -8.14
C GLU A 112 12.76 18.60 -8.89
N TYR A 113 13.77 18.13 -8.17
CA TYR A 113 14.92 17.43 -8.77
C TYR A 113 14.60 15.95 -8.87
N GLU A 114 14.43 15.46 -10.09
CA GLU A 114 13.92 14.12 -10.37
C GLU A 114 15.02 13.09 -10.62
N LEU A 115 14.65 11.81 -10.51
CA LEU A 115 15.55 10.70 -10.87
C LEU A 115 16.02 10.83 -12.34
N LEU A 116 15.16 11.36 -13.22
CA LEU A 116 15.46 11.62 -14.63
C LEU A 116 16.47 12.76 -14.84
N ASP A 117 16.61 13.69 -13.90
CA ASP A 117 17.63 14.75 -13.95
C ASP A 117 19.02 14.25 -13.53
N THR A 118 19.12 12.96 -13.17
CA THR A 118 20.38 12.28 -12.89
C THR A 118 20.88 11.53 -14.13
N ASP A 119 22.17 11.19 -14.13
CA ASP A 119 22.73 10.34 -15.19
C ASP A 119 22.42 8.85 -15.00
N VAL A 120 21.56 8.45 -14.05
CA VAL A 120 21.38 7.04 -13.67
C VAL A 120 20.84 6.19 -14.83
N PHE A 121 19.96 6.77 -15.66
CA PHE A 121 19.37 6.13 -16.83
C PHE A 121 20.11 6.40 -18.15
N LYS A 122 21.17 7.22 -18.12
CA LYS A 122 21.91 7.63 -19.32
C LYS A 122 22.45 6.44 -20.12
N ASN A 123 22.28 6.49 -21.44
CA ASN A 123 22.62 5.45 -22.40
C ASN A 123 21.78 4.16 -22.23
N ASN A 124 20.53 4.30 -21.79
CA ASN A 124 19.59 3.20 -21.54
C ASN A 124 20.11 2.15 -20.53
N ARG A 125 20.97 2.56 -19.58
CA ARG A 125 21.57 1.63 -18.60
C ARG A 125 20.64 1.37 -17.42
N TYR A 126 19.57 0.66 -17.71
CA TYR A 126 18.61 0.20 -16.71
C TYR A 126 17.97 -1.10 -17.15
N PHE A 127 17.29 -1.71 -16.19
CA PHE A 127 16.42 -2.84 -16.38
C PHE A 127 14.97 -2.36 -16.34
N ASP A 128 14.18 -2.76 -17.32
CA ASP A 128 12.73 -2.80 -17.13
C ASP A 128 12.42 -4.14 -16.43
N VAL A 129 11.87 -4.07 -15.22
CA VAL A 129 11.51 -5.23 -14.41
C VAL A 129 10.00 -5.33 -14.39
N PHE A 130 9.46 -6.29 -15.13
CA PHE A 130 8.04 -6.62 -15.07
C PHE A 130 7.79 -7.60 -13.93
N ILE A 131 6.82 -7.28 -13.09
CA ILE A 131 6.36 -8.12 -11.99
C ILE A 131 4.91 -8.49 -12.32
N GLU A 132 4.66 -9.77 -12.50
CA GLU A 132 3.36 -10.31 -12.85
C GLU A 132 2.91 -11.31 -11.79
N TYR A 133 1.66 -11.20 -11.38
CA TYR A 133 0.97 -12.18 -10.54
C TYR A 133 -0.20 -12.77 -11.30
N ALA A 134 -0.42 -14.08 -11.16
CA ALA A 134 -1.60 -14.77 -11.65
C ALA A 134 -2.11 -15.75 -10.59
N LYS A 135 -3.40 -16.06 -10.61
CA LYS A 135 -4.01 -17.04 -9.70
C LYS A 135 -4.61 -18.20 -10.49
N ASP A 136 -4.31 -19.43 -10.09
CA ASP A 136 -5.10 -20.61 -10.50
C ASP A 136 -6.36 -20.73 -9.62
N GLY A 137 -6.23 -20.34 -8.35
CA GLY A 137 -7.31 -20.28 -7.38
C GLY A 137 -7.01 -19.27 -6.26
N PRO A 138 -7.88 -19.16 -5.24
CA PRO A 138 -7.65 -18.25 -4.11
C PRO A 138 -6.36 -18.55 -3.34
N ASP A 139 -5.96 -19.83 -3.29
CA ASP A 139 -4.82 -20.33 -2.51
C ASP A 139 -3.64 -20.81 -3.40
N ASP A 140 -3.63 -20.44 -4.68
CA ASP A 140 -2.58 -20.80 -5.64
C ASP A 140 -2.18 -19.58 -6.49
N ILE A 141 -0.98 -19.07 -6.22
CA ILE A 141 -0.45 -17.81 -6.74
C ILE A 141 0.83 -18.08 -7.53
N LEU A 142 0.84 -17.66 -8.79
CA LEU A 142 2.01 -17.64 -9.66
C LEU A 142 2.62 -16.24 -9.63
N MET A 143 3.94 -16.18 -9.52
CA MET A 143 4.73 -14.94 -9.68
C MET A 143 5.72 -15.12 -10.82
N GLN A 144 5.72 -14.16 -11.75
CA GLN A 144 6.68 -14.10 -12.84
C GLN A 144 7.39 -12.76 -12.82
N VAL A 145 8.73 -12.79 -12.81
CA VAL A 145 9.57 -11.60 -12.87
C VAL A 145 10.39 -11.64 -14.15
N THR A 146 10.11 -10.72 -15.08
CA THR A 146 10.86 -10.61 -16.34
C THR A 146 11.73 -9.36 -16.34
N VAL A 147 13.04 -9.55 -16.40
CA VAL A 147 14.03 -8.48 -16.40
C VAL A 147 14.53 -8.25 -17.83
N HIS A 148 14.24 -7.10 -18.41
CA HIS A 148 14.76 -6.65 -19.69
C HIS A 148 15.95 -5.70 -19.50
N ASN A 149 17.12 -6.05 -20.03
CA ASN A 149 18.25 -5.13 -20.07
C ASN A 149 18.09 -4.18 -21.25
N ARG A 150 17.80 -2.90 -20.99
CA ARG A 150 17.66 -1.85 -22.03
C ARG A 150 19.00 -1.31 -22.52
N GLY A 151 20.09 -1.64 -21.82
CA GLY A 151 21.44 -1.24 -22.18
C GLY A 151 22.02 -2.08 -23.33
N LYS A 152 23.11 -1.60 -23.92
CA LYS A 152 23.81 -2.29 -25.01
C LYS A 152 24.71 -3.43 -24.54
N HIS A 153 25.16 -3.39 -23.29
CA HIS A 153 26.12 -4.35 -22.74
C HIS A 153 25.44 -5.33 -21.79
N LYS A 154 26.03 -6.52 -21.66
CA LYS A 154 25.65 -7.51 -20.66
C LYS A 154 25.77 -6.88 -19.26
N ALA A 155 24.74 -7.04 -18.44
CA ALA A 155 24.71 -6.58 -17.06
C ALA A 155 24.20 -7.70 -16.16
N THR A 156 24.71 -7.74 -14.93
CA THR A 156 24.26 -8.69 -13.91
C THR A 156 23.26 -8.00 -13.00
N VAL A 157 22.20 -8.70 -12.62
CA VAL A 157 21.27 -8.29 -11.56
C VAL A 157 20.92 -9.50 -10.73
N GLN A 158 20.89 -9.32 -9.42
CA GLN A 158 20.30 -10.29 -8.52
C GLN A 158 18.81 -10.03 -8.37
N VAL A 159 18.02 -11.08 -8.53
CA VAL A 159 16.56 -11.06 -8.40
C VAL A 159 16.22 -11.96 -7.22
N LEU A 160 15.57 -11.38 -6.20
CA LEU A 160 15.29 -12.00 -4.92
C LEU A 160 13.81 -11.91 -4.58
N PRO A 161 12.94 -12.73 -5.19
CA PRO A 161 11.56 -12.85 -4.72
C PRO A 161 11.57 -13.35 -3.27
N GLN A 162 10.80 -12.69 -2.41
CA GLN A 162 10.80 -12.96 -0.97
C GLN A 162 9.39 -13.37 -0.50
N LEU A 163 9.34 -14.21 0.54
CA LEU A 163 8.13 -14.61 1.24
C LEU A 163 8.38 -14.47 2.75
N TRP A 164 7.47 -13.88 3.50
CA TRP A 164 7.63 -13.74 4.95
C TRP A 164 6.31 -13.61 5.68
N PHE A 165 6.34 -13.92 6.98
CA PHE A 165 5.24 -13.64 7.87
C PHE A 165 5.38 -12.25 8.50
N ARG A 166 4.31 -11.45 8.50
CA ARG A 166 4.28 -10.20 9.27
C ARG A 166 4.52 -10.52 10.74
N ASN A 167 5.39 -9.74 11.38
CA ASN A 167 5.67 -9.91 12.79
C ASN A 167 4.44 -9.57 13.65
N THR A 168 3.83 -10.58 14.25
CA THR A 168 2.74 -10.43 15.24
C THR A 168 3.17 -10.83 16.65
N TRP A 169 4.30 -11.55 16.77
CA TRP A 169 4.80 -12.13 18.00
C TRP A 169 5.66 -11.18 18.85
N GLY A 170 6.21 -10.12 18.24
CA GLY A 170 7.12 -9.18 18.90
C GLY A 170 6.45 -8.20 19.87
N TRP A 171 5.12 -8.21 19.97
CA TRP A 171 4.35 -7.12 20.60
C TRP A 171 3.75 -7.49 21.98
N GLY A 172 3.74 -8.77 22.36
CA GLY A 172 3.33 -9.23 23.70
C GLY A 172 1.83 -9.50 23.87
N TYR A 173 1.08 -9.61 22.77
CA TYR A 173 -0.32 -10.06 22.79
C TYR A 173 -0.47 -11.55 22.50
N ASP A 174 0.45 -12.11 21.73
CA ASP A 174 0.51 -13.50 21.31
C ASP A 174 1.97 -13.82 21.00
N ASP A 175 2.48 -14.97 21.44
CA ASP A 175 3.86 -15.41 21.23
C ASP A 175 4.00 -16.45 20.11
N TYR A 176 2.89 -16.79 19.43
CA TYR A 176 2.88 -17.70 18.30
C TYR A 176 3.81 -17.23 17.17
N ARG A 177 4.77 -18.09 16.82
CA ARG A 177 5.68 -17.88 15.70
C ARG A 177 5.36 -18.86 14.57
N PRO A 178 5.04 -18.38 13.35
CA PRO A 178 4.92 -19.23 12.18
C PRO A 178 6.31 -19.67 11.68
N THR A 179 6.35 -20.61 10.75
CA THR A 179 7.61 -21.18 10.28
C THR A 179 7.71 -21.20 8.76
N LEU A 180 8.87 -20.83 8.24
CA LEU A 180 9.34 -21.08 6.89
C LEU A 180 10.53 -22.02 6.97
N LYS A 181 10.54 -23.10 6.21
CA LYS A 181 11.67 -24.04 6.16
C LYS A 181 11.87 -24.61 4.77
N GLN A 182 13.11 -24.87 4.37
CA GLN A 182 13.39 -25.58 3.14
C GLN A 182 12.98 -27.06 3.27
N THR A 183 12.26 -27.58 2.27
CA THR A 183 11.87 -29.01 2.21
C THR A 183 12.47 -29.75 1.03
N GLY A 184 13.04 -29.03 0.05
CA GLY A 184 13.78 -29.58 -1.08
C GLY A 184 14.51 -28.48 -1.85
N PRO A 185 15.28 -28.82 -2.89
CA PRO A 185 15.87 -27.83 -3.79
C PRO A 185 14.80 -26.86 -4.32
N GLY A 186 15.04 -25.55 -4.19
CA GLY A 186 14.10 -24.52 -4.62
C GLY A 186 12.70 -24.54 -3.97
N THR A 187 12.48 -25.33 -2.91
CA THR A 187 11.16 -25.53 -2.30
C THR A 187 11.18 -25.21 -0.81
N ALA A 188 10.24 -24.36 -0.36
CA ALA A 188 10.05 -24.03 1.04
C ALA A 188 8.60 -24.26 1.49
N LEU A 189 8.42 -24.71 2.73
CA LEU A 189 7.13 -24.84 3.39
C LEU A 189 6.92 -23.68 4.35
N ALA A 190 5.80 -22.98 4.21
CA ALA A 190 5.30 -21.94 5.11
C ALA A 190 4.14 -22.51 5.95
N GLU A 191 4.23 -22.46 7.27
CA GLU A 191 3.21 -22.98 8.17
C GLU A 191 2.71 -21.88 9.11
N HIS A 192 1.40 -21.64 9.09
CA HIS A 192 0.72 -20.69 9.98
C HIS A 192 -0.57 -21.32 10.53
N ARG A 193 -0.85 -21.16 11.82
CA ARG A 193 -2.00 -21.81 12.49
C ARG A 193 -3.35 -21.49 11.83
N ASP A 194 -3.53 -20.25 11.37
CA ASP A 194 -4.78 -19.77 10.77
C ASP A 194 -4.83 -19.94 9.24
N LEU A 195 -3.69 -19.88 8.55
CA LEU A 195 -3.64 -19.98 7.09
C LEU A 195 -3.49 -21.44 6.61
N GLY A 196 -2.96 -22.31 7.48
CA GLY A 196 -2.52 -23.66 7.15
C GLY A 196 -1.09 -23.66 6.59
N SER A 197 -0.83 -24.64 5.72
CA SER A 197 0.48 -24.82 5.10
C SER A 197 0.47 -24.38 3.64
N TYR A 198 1.49 -23.65 3.22
CA TYR A 198 1.72 -23.25 1.84
C TYR A 198 3.11 -23.71 1.38
N HIS A 199 3.19 -24.17 0.14
CA HIS A 199 4.41 -24.59 -0.52
C HIS A 199 4.84 -23.50 -1.51
N LEU A 200 6.03 -22.95 -1.29
CA LEU A 200 6.70 -22.06 -2.22
C LEU A 200 7.64 -22.88 -3.10
N TYR A 201 7.37 -22.88 -4.40
CA TYR A 201 8.21 -23.48 -5.44
C TYR A 201 8.93 -22.40 -6.22
N CYS A 202 10.24 -22.55 -6.38
CA CYS A 202 11.09 -21.63 -7.12
C CYS A 202 11.71 -22.36 -8.31
N GLU A 203 11.49 -21.88 -9.53
CA GLU A 203 11.99 -22.57 -10.71
C GLU A 203 13.52 -22.51 -10.80
N GLY A 204 14.14 -23.59 -11.27
CA GLY A 204 15.59 -23.69 -11.44
C GLY A 204 16.26 -24.19 -10.17
N ASP A 205 17.40 -23.59 -9.83
CA ASP A 205 18.18 -23.94 -8.64
C ASP A 205 18.67 -22.68 -7.89
N PRO A 206 17.75 -21.84 -7.38
CA PRO A 206 18.14 -20.67 -6.60
C PRO A 206 18.66 -21.08 -5.22
N THR A 207 19.53 -20.25 -4.66
CA THR A 207 19.89 -20.37 -3.24
C THR A 207 18.78 -19.77 -2.39
N LEU A 208 18.21 -20.54 -1.46
CA LEU A 208 17.22 -20.03 -0.50
C LEU A 208 17.93 -19.48 0.75
N LEU A 209 17.67 -18.22 1.05
CA LEU A 209 18.25 -17.49 2.18
C LEU A 209 17.17 -17.24 3.23
N PHE A 210 17.40 -17.64 4.48
CA PHE A 210 16.41 -17.54 5.56
C PHE A 210 16.86 -16.58 6.66
N CYS A 211 15.92 -15.83 7.22
CA CYS A 211 16.10 -15.06 8.45
C CYS A 211 14.76 -14.89 9.17
N GLU A 212 14.75 -14.16 10.27
CA GLU A 212 13.54 -13.77 10.99
C GLU A 212 13.04 -12.40 10.52
N ASN A 213 11.72 -12.21 10.40
CA ASN A 213 11.13 -10.88 10.29
C ASN A 213 11.11 -10.16 11.66
N ASP A 214 12.23 -10.21 12.39
CA ASP A 214 12.45 -9.53 13.67
C ASP A 214 13.28 -8.26 13.46
N SER A 215 12.97 -7.21 14.23
CA SER A 215 13.74 -5.96 14.20
C SER A 215 15.20 -6.23 14.60
N ASN A 216 16.16 -5.63 13.90
CA ASN A 216 17.58 -5.77 14.21
C ASN A 216 17.94 -4.93 15.45
N GLY A 217 17.79 -5.54 16.63
CA GLY A 217 18.10 -4.94 17.92
C GLY A 217 19.52 -4.37 18.03
N PRO A 218 20.57 -5.09 17.59
CA PRO A 218 21.94 -4.56 17.55
C PRO A 218 22.07 -3.28 16.76
N ARG A 219 21.55 -3.25 15.53
CA ARG A 219 21.67 -2.08 14.65
C ARG A 219 20.84 -0.89 15.11
N LEU A 220 19.61 -1.15 15.59
CA LEU A 220 18.65 -0.10 15.92
C LEU A 220 18.83 0.45 17.33
N TYR A 221 19.24 -0.40 18.27
CA TYR A 221 19.19 -0.09 19.70
C TYR A 221 20.48 -0.45 20.46
N GLY A 222 21.53 -0.96 19.77
CA GLY A 222 22.77 -1.38 20.42
C GLY A 222 22.62 -2.59 21.35
N LEU A 223 21.60 -3.43 21.11
CA LEU A 223 21.34 -4.63 21.91
C LEU A 223 22.25 -5.80 21.48
N PRO A 224 22.42 -6.84 22.33
CA PRO A 224 23.08 -8.08 21.91
C PRO A 224 22.33 -8.75 20.74
N GLY A 225 23.05 -9.44 19.87
CA GLY A 225 22.44 -10.17 18.75
C GLY A 225 23.28 -11.29 18.16
N GLU A 226 24.26 -11.79 18.92
CA GLU A 226 25.03 -12.96 18.49
C GLU A 226 24.12 -14.17 18.31
N GLY A 227 24.27 -14.89 17.19
CA GLY A 227 23.49 -16.08 16.87
C GLY A 227 22.05 -15.82 16.44
N LEU A 228 21.65 -14.56 16.20
CA LEU A 228 20.32 -14.19 15.70
C LEU A 228 20.37 -13.75 14.24
N TYR A 229 19.30 -14.05 13.50
CA TYR A 229 19.17 -13.76 12.07
C TYR A 229 18.04 -12.75 11.86
N PHE A 230 18.34 -11.45 11.90
CA PHE A 230 17.32 -10.40 11.83
C PHE A 230 16.80 -10.15 10.40
N LYS A 231 15.78 -9.30 10.27
CA LYS A 231 15.08 -9.01 9.01
C LYS A 231 16.00 -8.60 7.87
N ASP A 232 17.03 -7.81 8.17
CA ASP A 232 18.04 -7.34 7.21
C ASP A 232 19.17 -8.35 6.94
N GLY A 233 19.11 -9.55 7.52
CA GLY A 233 20.11 -10.60 7.30
C GLY A 233 20.31 -10.98 5.83
N ILE A 234 19.22 -11.03 5.05
CA ILE A 234 19.28 -11.28 3.60
C ILE A 234 19.98 -10.13 2.87
N ASN A 235 19.71 -8.88 3.27
CA ASN A 235 20.42 -7.72 2.73
C ASN A 235 21.93 -7.82 3.01
N ASP A 236 22.29 -8.11 4.25
CA ASP A 236 23.67 -8.16 4.72
C ASP A 236 24.44 -9.32 4.05
N TYR A 237 23.77 -10.45 3.81
CA TYR A 237 24.34 -11.56 3.04
C TYR A 237 24.64 -11.16 1.59
N VAL A 238 23.65 -10.59 0.90
CA VAL A 238 23.72 -10.34 -0.55
C VAL A 238 24.60 -9.14 -0.88
N VAL A 239 24.45 -8.05 -0.13
CA VAL A 239 25.08 -6.77 -0.42
C VAL A 239 26.45 -6.65 0.24
N GLU A 240 26.58 -7.12 1.49
CA GLU A 240 27.81 -6.98 2.28
C GLU A 240 28.65 -8.26 2.33
N GLY A 241 28.14 -9.38 1.82
CA GLY A 241 28.84 -10.67 1.84
C GLY A 241 28.90 -11.31 3.23
N ARG A 242 28.08 -10.88 4.19
CA ARG A 242 28.06 -11.43 5.56
C ARG A 242 27.32 -12.76 5.58
N THR A 243 28.05 -13.85 5.31
CA THR A 243 27.48 -15.20 5.19
C THR A 243 26.77 -15.73 6.44
N HIS A 244 27.14 -15.24 7.63
CA HIS A 244 26.55 -15.61 8.92
C HIS A 244 25.29 -14.78 9.28
N ALA A 245 24.87 -13.84 8.42
CA ALA A 245 23.69 -13.02 8.67
C ALA A 245 22.36 -13.73 8.37
N VAL A 246 22.41 -14.89 7.71
CA VAL A 246 21.26 -15.74 7.39
C VAL A 246 21.38 -17.08 8.11
N ASN A 247 20.23 -17.72 8.34
CA ASN A 247 20.14 -18.97 9.06
C ASN A 247 20.68 -20.14 8.22
N PRO A 248 21.81 -20.77 8.59
CA PRO A 248 22.37 -21.90 7.86
C PRO A 248 21.56 -23.19 8.03
N GLN A 249 20.65 -23.25 9.01
CA GLN A 249 19.68 -24.36 9.17
C GLN A 249 18.46 -24.22 8.24
N GLN A 250 18.43 -23.21 7.36
CA GLN A 250 17.42 -23.04 6.30
C GLN A 250 15.97 -22.98 6.81
N HIS A 251 15.77 -22.27 7.93
CA HIS A 251 14.45 -21.96 8.47
C HIS A 251 14.38 -20.53 9.04
N GLY A 252 13.17 -20.01 9.22
CA GLY A 252 12.92 -18.73 9.88
C GLY A 252 11.49 -18.26 9.68
N THR A 253 11.26 -16.95 9.70
CA THR A 253 9.97 -16.31 9.37
C THR A 253 10.02 -15.45 8.11
N LYS A 254 11.18 -15.41 7.42
CA LYS A 254 11.39 -14.76 6.12
C LYS A 254 12.35 -15.60 5.28
N VAL A 255 12.05 -15.71 3.98
CA VAL A 255 12.89 -16.38 2.98
C VAL A 255 13.02 -15.53 1.72
N ALA A 256 14.18 -15.59 1.07
CA ALA A 256 14.38 -15.07 -0.29
C ALA A 256 15.02 -16.13 -1.20
N ALA A 257 14.52 -16.25 -2.43
CA ALA A 257 15.13 -17.08 -3.47
C ALA A 257 16.11 -16.23 -4.30
N GLN A 258 17.41 -16.46 -4.14
CA GLN A 258 18.46 -15.67 -4.79
C GLN A 258 18.78 -16.19 -6.20
N TYR A 259 18.50 -15.36 -7.21
CA TYR A 259 18.86 -15.61 -8.61
C TYR A 259 19.88 -14.60 -9.12
N GLU A 260 21.04 -15.04 -9.61
CA GLU A 260 21.98 -14.17 -10.32
C GLU A 260 21.73 -14.23 -11.84
N LEU A 261 21.14 -13.17 -12.40
CA LEU A 261 20.83 -13.09 -13.81
C LEU A 261 21.89 -12.28 -14.57
N LYS A 262 22.60 -12.94 -15.48
CA LYS A 262 23.47 -12.29 -16.48
C LYS A 262 22.65 -12.02 -17.74
N VAL A 263 22.13 -10.80 -17.88
CA VAL A 263 21.22 -10.42 -18.97
C VAL A 263 22.00 -9.72 -20.09
N PRO A 264 22.11 -10.31 -21.30
CA PRO A 264 22.73 -9.63 -22.44
C PRO A 264 22.00 -8.32 -22.80
N GLY A 265 22.72 -7.38 -23.43
CA GLY A 265 22.12 -6.12 -23.85
C GLY A 265 20.94 -6.34 -24.82
N GLY A 266 19.83 -5.63 -24.60
CA GLY A 266 18.60 -5.75 -25.39
C GLY A 266 17.84 -7.07 -25.22
N LYS A 267 18.26 -7.96 -24.32
CA LYS A 267 17.61 -9.25 -24.05
C LYS A 267 16.93 -9.25 -22.69
N SER A 268 16.18 -10.30 -22.40
CA SER A 268 15.54 -10.52 -21.11
C SER A 268 15.84 -11.90 -20.52
N ARG A 269 15.61 -12.02 -19.22
CA ARG A 269 15.56 -13.27 -18.46
C ARG A 269 14.35 -13.24 -17.54
N THR A 270 13.79 -14.41 -17.27
CA THR A 270 12.58 -14.57 -16.46
C THR A 270 12.85 -15.51 -15.30
N VAL A 271 12.26 -15.19 -14.16
CA VAL A 271 12.24 -16.01 -12.94
C VAL A 271 10.77 -16.30 -12.62
N ARG A 272 10.46 -17.56 -12.28
CA ARG A 272 9.10 -18.05 -12.01
C ARG A 272 9.02 -18.70 -10.62
N LEU A 273 7.95 -18.37 -9.90
CA LEU A 273 7.64 -18.94 -8.59
C LEU A 273 6.16 -19.29 -8.51
N ARG A 274 5.81 -20.29 -7.71
CA ARG A 274 4.43 -20.66 -7.41
C ARG A 274 4.27 -20.88 -5.92
N LEU A 275 3.30 -20.21 -5.30
CA LEU A 275 2.91 -20.38 -3.91
C LEU A 275 1.55 -21.07 -3.89
N SER A 276 1.49 -22.29 -3.39
CA SER A 276 0.26 -23.11 -3.41
C SER A 276 0.01 -23.75 -2.05
N LYS A 277 -1.25 -23.77 -1.62
CA LYS A 277 -1.67 -24.55 -0.45
C LYS A 277 -1.65 -26.06 -0.70
N ALA A 278 -1.87 -26.49 -1.95
CA ALA A 278 -1.72 -27.87 -2.35
C ALA A 278 -0.24 -28.19 -2.66
N GLU A 279 0.20 -29.39 -2.30
CA GLU A 279 1.49 -29.91 -2.71
C GLU A 279 1.45 -30.35 -4.18
N LEU A 280 2.38 -29.83 -4.98
CA LEU A 280 2.45 -30.04 -6.43
C LEU A 280 3.71 -30.82 -6.81
N ALA A 281 3.54 -31.93 -7.54
CA ALA A 281 4.67 -32.72 -8.04
C ALA A 281 5.40 -32.05 -9.21
N ALA A 282 4.67 -31.33 -10.08
CA ALA A 282 5.21 -30.60 -11.22
C ALA A 282 4.70 -29.14 -11.22
N PRO A 283 5.19 -28.28 -10.32
CA PRO A 283 4.62 -26.95 -10.08
C PRO A 283 4.61 -26.01 -11.30
N PHE A 284 5.49 -26.27 -12.28
CA PHE A 284 5.72 -25.39 -13.43
C PHE A 284 5.21 -25.95 -14.77
N GLU A 285 4.67 -27.16 -14.82
CA GLU A 285 4.25 -27.80 -16.08
C GLU A 285 3.12 -27.02 -16.79
N ASN A 286 2.16 -26.50 -16.04
CA ASN A 286 1.05 -25.70 -16.56
C ASN A 286 1.23 -24.18 -16.36
N PHE A 287 2.41 -23.72 -15.94
CA PHE A 287 2.62 -22.32 -15.54
C PHE A 287 2.31 -21.33 -16.68
N ASP A 288 2.88 -21.56 -17.86
CA ASP A 288 2.71 -20.65 -18.99
C ASP A 288 1.26 -20.62 -19.50
N GLN A 289 0.58 -21.76 -19.45
CA GLN A 289 -0.83 -21.87 -19.79
C GLN A 289 -1.70 -21.06 -18.82
N LEU A 290 -1.49 -21.22 -17.51
CA LEU A 290 -2.22 -20.47 -16.48
C LEU A 290 -2.01 -18.96 -16.59
N MET A 291 -0.77 -18.51 -16.81
CA MET A 291 -0.46 -17.10 -17.05
C MET A 291 -1.19 -16.56 -18.29
N ALA A 292 -1.18 -17.30 -19.39
CA ALA A 292 -1.87 -16.91 -20.62
C ALA A 292 -3.40 -16.89 -20.46
N ASP A 293 -3.96 -17.85 -19.72
CA ASP A 293 -5.39 -17.92 -19.43
C ASP A 293 -5.83 -16.73 -18.58
N ARG A 294 -5.11 -16.39 -17.51
CA ARG A 294 -5.43 -15.22 -16.68
C ARG A 294 -5.31 -13.90 -17.45
N LEU A 295 -4.33 -13.78 -18.35
CA LEU A 295 -4.22 -12.60 -19.21
C LEU A 295 -5.40 -12.50 -20.18
N ARG A 296 -5.76 -13.60 -20.86
CA ARG A 296 -6.90 -13.63 -21.80
C ARG A 296 -8.21 -13.26 -21.10
N GLU A 297 -8.48 -13.83 -19.93
CA GLU A 297 -9.68 -13.48 -19.14
C GLU A 297 -9.68 -12.00 -18.71
N THR A 298 -8.50 -11.44 -18.44
CA THR A 298 -8.35 -10.01 -18.13
C THR A 298 -8.69 -9.15 -19.34
N ASP A 299 -8.22 -9.55 -20.53
CA ASP A 299 -8.57 -8.88 -21.79
C ASP A 299 -10.08 -8.97 -22.06
N GLU A 300 -10.71 -10.14 -21.91
CA GLU A 300 -12.16 -10.33 -22.05
C GLU A 300 -12.96 -9.47 -21.07
N PHE A 301 -12.51 -9.38 -19.81
CA PHE A 301 -13.12 -8.53 -18.79
C PHE A 301 -13.09 -7.06 -19.20
N TYR A 302 -11.92 -6.54 -19.60
CA TYR A 302 -11.80 -5.16 -20.02
C TYR A 302 -12.51 -4.89 -21.35
N ASP A 303 -12.59 -5.85 -22.26
CA ASP A 303 -13.35 -5.71 -23.48
C ASP A 303 -14.83 -5.44 -23.22
N CYS A 304 -15.40 -6.11 -22.21
CA CYS A 304 -16.76 -5.86 -21.73
C CYS A 304 -16.88 -4.50 -21.03
N VAL A 305 -15.98 -4.16 -20.08
CA VAL A 305 -16.02 -2.88 -19.34
C VAL A 305 -15.88 -1.68 -20.28
N GLN A 306 -15.11 -1.83 -21.35
CA GLN A 306 -14.71 -0.77 -22.28
C GLN A 306 -15.47 -0.84 -23.62
N GLU A 307 -16.57 -1.59 -23.72
CA GLU A 307 -17.34 -1.80 -24.95
C GLU A 307 -17.65 -0.50 -25.72
N ARG A 308 -17.88 0.60 -24.99
CA ARG A 308 -18.22 1.91 -25.56
C ARG A 308 -17.02 2.78 -25.94
N LEU A 309 -15.79 2.34 -25.65
CA LEU A 309 -14.56 3.05 -25.97
C LEU A 309 -13.93 2.45 -27.23
N THR A 310 -13.91 3.23 -28.30
CA THR A 310 -13.41 2.81 -29.62
C THR A 310 -11.92 3.12 -29.83
N SER A 311 -11.37 4.12 -29.13
CA SER A 311 -9.94 4.47 -29.23
C SER A 311 -9.08 3.50 -28.43
N PRO A 312 -8.11 2.79 -29.04
CA PRO A 312 -7.20 1.90 -28.32
C PRO A 312 -6.39 2.62 -27.23
N ASP A 313 -6.00 3.86 -27.47
CA ASP A 313 -5.25 4.65 -26.50
C ASP A 313 -6.12 5.01 -25.28
N ALA A 314 -7.37 5.43 -25.50
CA ALA A 314 -8.31 5.72 -24.43
C ALA A 314 -8.63 4.47 -23.58
N ARG A 315 -8.74 3.29 -24.22
CA ARG A 315 -8.88 2.00 -23.53
C ARG A 315 -7.68 1.70 -22.65
N ASN A 316 -6.47 1.89 -23.19
CA ASN A 316 -5.23 1.67 -22.46
C ASN A 316 -5.10 2.62 -21.24
N VAL A 317 -5.38 3.92 -21.41
CA VAL A 317 -5.39 4.90 -20.30
C VAL A 317 -6.36 4.49 -19.20
N GLN A 318 -7.59 4.13 -19.57
CA GLN A 318 -8.59 3.74 -18.57
C GLN A 318 -8.21 2.42 -17.86
N ARG A 319 -7.67 1.43 -18.58
CA ARG A 319 -7.23 0.15 -17.99
C ARG A 319 -6.10 0.37 -16.99
N GLN A 320 -5.12 1.21 -17.33
CA GLN A 320 -4.03 1.56 -16.40
C GLN A 320 -4.53 2.39 -15.21
N ALA A 321 -5.51 3.28 -15.40
CA ALA A 321 -6.13 4.00 -14.29
C ALA A 321 -6.84 3.04 -13.32
N PHE A 322 -7.58 2.04 -13.82
CA PHE A 322 -8.15 0.99 -12.98
C PHE A 322 -7.06 0.14 -12.33
N ALA A 323 -6.00 -0.22 -13.05
CA ALA A 323 -4.86 -0.92 -12.46
C ALA A 323 -4.27 -0.12 -11.29
N GLY A 324 -4.08 1.20 -11.44
CA GLY A 324 -3.66 2.08 -10.36
C GLY A 324 -4.56 1.98 -9.12
N MET A 325 -5.88 2.12 -9.30
CA MET A 325 -6.84 1.98 -8.19
C MET A 325 -6.79 0.60 -7.51
N LEU A 326 -6.66 -0.46 -8.30
CA LEU A 326 -6.67 -1.84 -7.80
C LEU A 326 -5.35 -2.19 -7.11
N TRP A 327 -4.22 -1.81 -7.68
CA TRP A 327 -2.94 -1.92 -7.01
C TRP A 327 -2.97 -1.08 -5.74
N SER A 328 -3.57 0.11 -5.68
CA SER A 328 -3.64 0.96 -4.48
C SER A 328 -4.53 0.48 -3.33
N LYS A 329 -5.13 -0.72 -3.43
CA LYS A 329 -5.73 -1.37 -2.25
C LYS A 329 -4.62 -1.80 -1.29
N GLN A 330 -4.75 -1.42 -0.02
CA GLN A 330 -3.78 -1.75 1.03
C GLN A 330 -4.48 -2.29 2.27
N PHE A 331 -3.83 -3.23 2.95
CA PHE A 331 -4.19 -3.58 4.31
C PHE A 331 -3.78 -2.44 5.24
N TYR A 332 -4.75 -1.88 5.96
CA TYR A 332 -4.51 -0.78 6.90
C TYR A 332 -4.94 -1.21 8.31
N TYR A 333 -3.95 -1.43 9.17
CA TYR A 333 -4.16 -1.74 10.57
C TYR A 333 -3.67 -0.62 11.45
N TYR A 334 -4.58 -0.01 12.20
CA TYR A 334 -4.23 1.00 13.19
C TYR A 334 -5.29 1.01 14.29
N ASP A 335 -4.87 0.62 15.49
CA ASP A 335 -5.67 0.66 16.71
C ASP A 335 -5.20 1.83 17.57
N VAL A 336 -6.05 2.84 17.71
CA VAL A 336 -5.71 4.07 18.45
C VAL A 336 -5.49 3.78 19.93
N THR A 337 -6.24 2.84 20.53
CA THR A 337 -6.06 2.48 21.94
C THR A 337 -4.69 1.82 22.15
N GLN A 338 -4.36 0.81 21.35
CA GLN A 338 -3.07 0.12 21.42
C GLN A 338 -1.91 1.10 21.16
N TRP A 339 -2.05 2.02 20.20
CA TRP A 339 -1.03 3.03 19.93
C TRP A 339 -0.77 3.97 21.12
N LEU A 340 -1.85 4.45 21.77
CA LEU A 340 -1.76 5.40 22.89
C LEU A 340 -1.25 4.74 24.18
N ASP A 341 -1.63 3.48 24.43
CA ASP A 341 -1.24 2.74 25.63
C ASP A 341 0.10 2.02 25.48
N GLY A 342 0.49 1.70 24.25
CA GLY A 342 1.72 0.99 23.92
C GLY A 342 1.55 -0.53 23.95
N ASP A 343 2.40 -1.23 23.21
CA ASP A 343 2.42 -2.69 23.15
C ASP A 343 3.01 -3.28 24.46
N PRO A 344 2.44 -4.39 25.01
CA PRO A 344 2.88 -5.00 26.26
C PRO A 344 4.36 -5.41 26.32
N ALA A 345 4.92 -5.89 25.21
CA ALA A 345 6.33 -6.30 25.15
C ALA A 345 7.29 -5.15 24.87
N MET A 346 6.79 -3.92 24.67
CA MET A 346 7.59 -2.76 24.35
C MET A 346 7.73 -1.82 25.56
N PRO A 347 8.76 -0.96 25.61
CA PRO A 347 8.86 0.07 26.63
C PRO A 347 7.61 0.95 26.67
N LYS A 348 7.12 1.25 27.87
CA LYS A 348 5.93 2.10 28.04
C LYS A 348 6.13 3.45 27.34
N PRO A 349 5.15 3.92 26.57
CA PRO A 349 5.27 5.20 25.89
C PRO A 349 5.28 6.37 26.89
N ALA A 350 5.91 7.47 26.50
CA ALA A 350 5.91 8.70 27.30
C ALA A 350 4.47 9.17 27.55
N PRO A 351 4.14 9.69 28.76
CA PRO A 351 2.79 10.15 29.10
C PRO A 351 2.21 11.18 28.12
N GLN A 352 3.08 12.00 27.51
CA GLN A 352 2.72 13.00 26.50
C GLN A 352 2.03 12.38 25.26
N ARG A 353 2.30 11.09 24.94
CA ARG A 353 1.64 10.41 23.81
C ARG A 353 0.11 10.44 23.93
N ARG A 354 -0.42 10.41 25.15
CA ARG A 354 -1.86 10.48 25.42
C ARG A 354 -2.49 11.84 25.13
N LEU A 355 -1.69 12.85 24.84
CA LEU A 355 -2.12 14.20 24.48
C LEU A 355 -1.88 14.52 23.00
N ASN A 356 -1.32 13.57 22.23
CA ASN A 356 -1.02 13.76 20.81
C ASN A 356 -2.27 13.64 19.92
N ARG A 357 -2.06 13.72 18.60
CA ARG A 357 -3.12 13.54 17.59
C ARG A 357 -3.99 12.34 17.88
N ASN A 358 -5.29 12.49 17.62
CA ASN A 358 -6.30 11.43 17.74
C ASN A 358 -6.51 10.85 19.15
N ALA A 359 -6.00 11.47 20.22
CA ALA A 359 -6.20 10.97 21.60
C ALA A 359 -7.67 10.77 21.99
N ASN A 360 -8.59 11.55 21.40
CA ASN A 360 -10.04 11.46 21.64
C ASN A 360 -10.74 10.37 20.80
N TRP A 361 -10.02 9.68 19.91
CA TRP A 361 -10.54 8.67 18.99
C TRP A 361 -10.17 7.25 19.42
N ARG A 362 -10.08 6.96 20.72
CA ARG A 362 -9.70 5.64 21.26
C ARG A 362 -10.53 4.45 20.74
N HIS A 363 -11.79 4.67 20.37
CA HIS A 363 -12.67 3.64 19.82
C HIS A 363 -12.30 3.22 18.38
N LEU A 364 -11.48 4.03 17.69
CA LEU A 364 -11.17 3.81 16.30
C LEU A 364 -10.15 2.68 16.15
N HIS A 365 -10.58 1.64 15.43
CA HIS A 365 -9.81 0.44 15.15
C HIS A 365 -9.97 0.08 13.67
N ASN A 366 -8.94 0.38 12.89
CA ASN A 366 -8.87 0.00 11.49
C ASN A 366 -8.16 -1.34 11.38
N GLN A 367 -8.72 -2.28 10.63
CA GLN A 367 -8.08 -3.55 10.28
C GLN A 367 -8.80 -4.10 9.06
N ASP A 368 -8.66 -3.41 7.93
CA ASP A 368 -9.39 -3.70 6.70
C ASP A 368 -8.51 -3.40 5.47
N LEU A 369 -8.87 -3.99 4.33
CA LEU A 369 -8.37 -3.56 3.02
C LEU A 369 -9.07 -2.26 2.60
N ILE A 370 -8.30 -1.19 2.42
CA ILE A 370 -8.80 0.15 2.07
C ILE A 370 -8.16 0.64 0.77
N SER A 371 -8.94 1.36 -0.05
CA SER A 371 -8.42 2.06 -1.22
C SER A 371 -7.70 3.34 -0.80
N MET A 372 -6.38 3.40 -1.02
CA MET A 372 -5.57 4.57 -0.67
C MET A 372 -5.52 5.59 -1.81
N PRO A 373 -5.37 6.90 -1.50
CA PRO A 373 -5.13 7.93 -2.53
C PRO A 373 -3.85 7.65 -3.33
N ASP A 374 -2.78 7.28 -2.63
CA ASP A 374 -1.54 6.79 -3.21
C ASP A 374 -0.93 5.71 -2.31
N LYS A 375 -0.16 4.76 -2.87
CA LYS A 375 0.42 3.67 -2.07
C LYS A 375 1.62 4.08 -1.22
N TRP A 376 2.31 5.14 -1.58
CA TRP A 376 3.59 5.53 -1.01
C TRP A 376 3.48 6.87 -0.28
N GLU A 377 2.90 7.89 -0.92
CA GLU A 377 2.81 9.26 -0.41
C GLU A 377 1.72 9.38 0.66
N TYR A 378 0.56 8.78 0.39
CA TYR A 378 -0.60 8.74 1.27
C TYR A 378 -0.98 7.31 1.64
N PRO A 379 -0.12 6.55 2.37
CA PRO A 379 -0.37 5.16 2.78
C PRO A 379 -1.40 5.09 3.93
N TRP A 380 -2.38 5.97 3.90
CA TRP A 380 -3.45 6.17 4.86
C TRP A 380 -4.68 6.70 4.12
N TYR A 381 -5.86 6.43 4.66
CA TYR A 381 -7.10 6.85 4.02
C TYR A 381 -7.49 8.28 4.39
N ALA A 382 -8.12 8.96 3.44
CA ALA A 382 -8.93 10.13 3.67
C ALA A 382 -10.39 9.81 3.30
N ALA A 383 -11.33 10.16 4.17
CA ALA A 383 -12.72 9.76 4.02
C ALA A 383 -13.37 10.32 2.74
N TRP A 384 -13.02 11.55 2.37
CA TRP A 384 -13.57 12.19 1.18
C TRP A 384 -12.96 11.62 -0.11
N ASP A 385 -11.64 11.42 -0.18
CA ASP A 385 -10.97 10.70 -1.27
C ASP A 385 -11.59 9.32 -1.47
N LEU A 386 -11.79 8.56 -0.38
CA LEU A 386 -12.39 7.24 -0.44
C LEU A 386 -13.78 7.25 -1.09
N ALA A 387 -14.60 8.27 -0.80
CA ALA A 387 -15.90 8.44 -1.42
C ALA A 387 -15.77 8.67 -2.95
N PHE A 388 -14.77 9.42 -3.40
CA PHE A 388 -14.47 9.61 -4.81
C PHE A 388 -13.90 8.33 -5.45
N HIS A 389 -13.00 7.61 -4.78
CA HIS A 389 -12.45 6.32 -5.22
C HIS A 389 -13.55 5.29 -5.52
N CYS A 390 -14.62 5.29 -4.72
CA CYS A 390 -15.73 4.35 -4.87
C CYS A 390 -16.47 4.49 -6.20
N ILE A 391 -16.42 5.65 -6.87
CA ILE A 391 -17.09 5.86 -8.15
C ILE A 391 -16.41 5.07 -9.29
N PRO A 392 -15.10 5.26 -9.60
CA PRO A 392 -14.42 4.43 -10.58
C PRO A 392 -14.34 2.97 -10.13
N LEU A 393 -14.17 2.68 -8.84
CA LEU A 393 -14.17 1.30 -8.35
C LEU A 393 -15.50 0.61 -8.62
N ALA A 394 -16.65 1.27 -8.47
CA ALA A 394 -17.95 0.68 -8.80
C ALA A 394 -18.11 0.37 -10.30
N MET A 395 -17.24 0.88 -11.18
CA MET A 395 -17.17 0.49 -12.59
C MET A 395 -16.50 -0.87 -12.82
N VAL A 396 -15.75 -1.40 -11.87
CA VAL A 396 -15.08 -2.70 -12.01
C VAL A 396 -15.46 -3.68 -10.89
N ASP A 397 -15.82 -3.15 -9.72
CA ASP A 397 -16.15 -3.89 -8.50
C ASP A 397 -17.10 -3.07 -7.60
N SER A 398 -18.42 -3.19 -7.84
CA SER A 398 -19.42 -2.50 -7.02
C SER A 398 -19.50 -3.08 -5.60
N GLY A 399 -19.15 -4.35 -5.41
CA GLY A 399 -19.10 -5.00 -4.10
C GLY A 399 -18.05 -4.37 -3.20
N PHE A 400 -16.81 -4.23 -3.70
CA PHE A 400 -15.74 -3.55 -2.97
C PHE A 400 -16.09 -2.08 -2.70
N ALA A 401 -16.58 -1.33 -3.68
CA ALA A 401 -16.97 0.07 -3.49
C ALA A 401 -18.05 0.25 -2.39
N LYS A 402 -19.08 -0.59 -2.38
CA LYS A 402 -20.09 -0.60 -1.30
C LYS A 402 -19.46 -0.92 0.05
N ASN A 403 -18.52 -1.87 0.11
CA ASN A 403 -17.84 -2.23 1.34
C ASN A 403 -16.98 -1.08 1.87
N GLN A 404 -16.24 -0.38 1.01
CA GLN A 404 -15.45 0.82 1.38
C GLN A 404 -16.34 1.89 2.01
N LEU A 405 -17.50 2.19 1.42
CA LEU A 405 -18.45 3.16 1.99
C LEU A 405 -19.06 2.67 3.31
N ARG A 406 -19.25 1.36 3.48
CA ARG A 406 -19.69 0.75 4.74
C ARG A 406 -18.62 0.85 5.83
N LEU A 407 -17.32 0.80 5.51
CA LEU A 407 -16.25 0.79 6.52
C LEU A 407 -16.35 1.98 7.46
N LEU A 408 -16.42 3.20 6.92
CA LEU A 408 -16.37 4.44 7.72
C LEU A 408 -17.60 4.67 8.62
N ILE A 409 -18.69 3.93 8.39
CA ILE A 409 -19.91 4.00 9.22
C ILE A 409 -20.03 2.86 10.24
N LYS A 410 -19.08 1.90 10.24
CA LYS A 410 -19.01 0.86 11.26
C LYS A 410 -18.77 1.49 12.63
N ASP A 411 -19.26 0.82 13.66
CA ASP A 411 -19.04 1.12 15.07
C ASP A 411 -17.56 1.32 15.46
N ARG A 412 -16.64 0.56 14.85
CA ARG A 412 -15.19 0.72 15.08
C ARG A 412 -14.51 1.87 14.31
N TYR A 413 -15.27 2.63 13.51
CA TYR A 413 -14.77 3.79 12.73
C TYR A 413 -15.52 5.08 13.08
N LEU A 414 -16.85 5.03 13.06
CA LEU A 414 -17.72 6.19 13.25
C LEU A 414 -17.66 6.67 14.70
N HIS A 415 -17.38 7.96 14.88
CA HIS A 415 -17.43 8.57 16.20
C HIS A 415 -18.84 8.47 16.80
N PRO A 416 -19.00 8.25 18.12
CA PRO A 416 -20.32 8.20 18.77
C PRO A 416 -21.21 9.43 18.54
N SER A 417 -20.60 10.58 18.21
CA SER A 417 -21.33 11.80 17.84
C SER A 417 -21.88 11.81 16.41
N GLY A 418 -21.58 10.80 15.59
CA GLY A 418 -21.90 10.73 14.17
C GLY A 418 -20.81 11.28 13.24
N GLN A 419 -19.64 11.70 13.74
CA GLN A 419 -18.54 12.18 12.90
C GLN A 419 -17.83 11.02 12.20
N LEU A 420 -17.60 11.14 10.89
CA LEU A 420 -16.73 10.21 10.15
C LEU A 420 -15.26 10.59 10.41
N PRO A 421 -14.35 9.62 10.56
CA PRO A 421 -12.93 9.92 10.74
C PRO A 421 -12.39 10.54 9.45
N ALA A 422 -11.77 11.72 9.55
CA ALA A 422 -11.30 12.46 8.37
C ALA A 422 -10.10 11.76 7.70
N TYR A 423 -8.95 11.77 8.37
CA TYR A 423 -7.71 11.14 7.90
C TYR A 423 -6.74 10.88 9.07
N GLU A 424 -5.68 10.07 8.86
CA GLU A 424 -4.80 9.59 9.94
C GLU A 424 -4.18 10.73 10.78
N TRP A 425 -3.83 11.86 10.18
CA TRP A 425 -3.21 12.97 10.91
C TRP A 425 -4.17 13.71 11.85
N ASN A 426 -5.47 13.70 11.54
CA ASN A 426 -6.50 14.31 12.37
C ASN A 426 -7.88 13.72 12.07
N PHE A 427 -8.28 12.66 12.78
CA PHE A 427 -9.60 12.04 12.58
C PHE A 427 -10.75 13.00 12.92
N GLY A 428 -10.49 13.98 13.81
CA GLY A 428 -11.46 14.99 14.23
C GLY A 428 -11.66 16.14 13.25
N ASP A 429 -10.91 16.18 12.15
CA ASP A 429 -11.06 17.24 11.16
C ASP A 429 -12.41 17.15 10.44
N VAL A 430 -12.78 18.24 9.78
CA VAL A 430 -13.93 18.29 8.88
C VAL A 430 -13.45 17.90 7.49
N ASN A 431 -14.24 17.10 6.77
CA ASN A 431 -14.01 16.79 5.36
C ASN A 431 -15.28 17.03 4.56
N PRO A 432 -15.22 17.25 3.24
CA PRO A 432 -16.41 17.40 2.41
C PRO A 432 -17.42 16.25 2.66
N PRO A 433 -18.72 16.54 2.92
CA PRO A 433 -19.71 15.51 3.24
C PRO A 433 -20.21 14.77 1.99
N VAL A 434 -19.28 14.33 1.15
CA VAL A 434 -19.51 13.66 -0.14
C VAL A 434 -19.88 12.17 -0.01
N HIS A 435 -19.73 11.58 1.18
CA HIS A 435 -20.00 10.15 1.44
C HIS A 435 -21.43 9.74 1.08
N ALA A 436 -22.40 10.59 1.37
CA ALA A 436 -23.81 10.35 1.03
C ALA A 436 -24.06 10.39 -0.49
N TRP A 437 -23.40 11.30 -1.20
CA TRP A 437 -23.46 11.37 -2.66
C TRP A 437 -22.83 10.12 -3.28
N ALA A 438 -21.65 9.74 -2.83
CA ALA A 438 -20.98 8.53 -3.32
C ALA A 438 -21.83 7.28 -3.08
N THR A 439 -22.45 7.16 -1.90
CA THR A 439 -23.38 6.08 -1.57
C THR A 439 -24.53 5.97 -2.57
N TRP A 440 -25.18 7.10 -2.84
CA TRP A 440 -26.28 7.14 -3.81
C TRP A 440 -25.81 6.81 -5.23
N ARG A 441 -24.66 7.36 -5.65
CA ARG A 441 -24.11 7.09 -7.00
C ARG A 441 -23.70 5.64 -7.18
N VAL A 442 -23.01 5.04 -6.21
CA VAL A 442 -22.66 3.61 -6.24
C VAL A 442 -23.91 2.74 -6.28
N TYR A 443 -24.93 3.05 -5.48
CA TYR A 443 -26.23 2.35 -5.54
C TYR A 443 -26.86 2.44 -6.94
N GLN A 444 -26.88 3.63 -7.56
CA GLN A 444 -27.42 3.81 -8.91
C GLN A 444 -26.64 3.04 -9.97
N MET A 445 -25.30 3.07 -9.88
CA MET A 445 -24.42 2.34 -10.80
C MET A 445 -24.64 0.84 -10.70
N ASP A 446 -24.71 0.32 -9.48
CA ASP A 446 -24.98 -1.09 -9.21
C ASP A 446 -26.38 -1.51 -9.67
N LYS A 447 -27.41 -0.72 -9.34
CA LYS A 447 -28.79 -0.91 -9.80
C LYS A 447 -28.86 -1.00 -11.33
N LYS A 448 -28.15 -0.12 -12.03
CA LYS A 448 -28.11 -0.12 -13.50
C LYS A 448 -27.45 -1.39 -14.05
N ARG A 449 -26.38 -1.87 -13.42
CA ARG A 449 -25.69 -3.11 -13.81
C ARG A 449 -26.53 -4.35 -13.55
N ASN A 450 -27.31 -4.35 -12.47
CA ASN A 450 -28.15 -5.47 -12.07
C ASN A 450 -29.57 -5.38 -12.67
N GLY A 451 -29.69 -4.98 -13.94
CA GLY A 451 -30.97 -4.95 -14.67
C GLY A 451 -32.06 -4.07 -14.04
N GLY A 452 -31.68 -3.04 -13.27
CA GLY A 452 -32.62 -2.17 -12.56
C GLY A 452 -32.95 -2.61 -11.13
N LYS A 453 -32.45 -3.76 -10.67
CA LYS A 453 -32.63 -4.23 -9.29
C LYS A 453 -31.59 -3.58 -8.36
N GLY A 454 -32.06 -2.68 -7.49
CA GLY A 454 -31.18 -1.99 -6.53
C GLY A 454 -30.96 -2.79 -5.25
N ASP A 455 -29.80 -2.59 -4.63
CA ASP A 455 -29.44 -3.12 -3.31
C ASP A 455 -29.99 -2.20 -2.21
N THR A 456 -31.23 -2.44 -1.79
CA THR A 456 -31.92 -1.64 -0.77
C THR A 456 -31.31 -1.84 0.61
N ASP A 457 -30.82 -3.05 0.93
CA ASP A 457 -30.19 -3.37 2.21
C ASP A 457 -28.90 -2.56 2.41
N PHE A 458 -28.11 -2.37 1.35
CA PHE A 458 -26.99 -1.42 1.35
C PHE A 458 -27.46 -0.01 1.67
N LEU A 459 -28.47 0.50 0.96
CA LEU A 459 -28.92 1.86 1.10
C LEU A 459 -29.49 2.13 2.50
N GLU A 460 -30.32 1.24 3.03
CA GLU A 460 -30.94 1.34 4.35
C GLU A 460 -29.89 1.42 5.47
N ARG A 461 -28.91 0.50 5.46
CA ARG A 461 -27.83 0.48 6.47
C ARG A 461 -27.03 1.77 6.48
N LEU A 462 -26.70 2.32 5.30
CA LEU A 462 -25.95 3.57 5.21
C LEU A 462 -26.81 4.77 5.58
N PHE A 463 -28.08 4.78 5.18
CA PHE A 463 -28.99 5.90 5.44
C PHE A 463 -29.08 6.22 6.94
N HIS A 464 -29.31 5.22 7.79
CA HIS A 464 -29.41 5.45 9.24
C HIS A 464 -28.15 6.09 9.84
N LYS A 465 -26.95 5.62 9.45
CA LYS A 465 -25.68 6.17 9.94
C LYS A 465 -25.38 7.54 9.33
N LEU A 466 -25.71 7.75 8.07
CA LEU A 466 -25.55 9.03 7.39
C LEU A 466 -26.52 10.09 7.91
N VAL A 467 -27.68 9.72 8.45
CA VAL A 467 -28.56 10.65 9.17
C VAL A 467 -27.88 11.13 10.45
N LEU A 468 -27.25 10.25 11.23
CA LEU A 468 -26.46 10.67 12.41
C LEU A 468 -25.34 11.64 12.02
N ASN A 469 -24.61 11.34 10.94
CA ASN A 469 -23.58 12.24 10.43
C ASN A 469 -24.16 13.58 9.93
N PHE A 470 -25.35 13.58 9.36
CA PHE A 470 -26.02 14.82 8.92
C PHE A 470 -26.38 15.69 10.13
N THR A 471 -26.94 15.09 11.17
CA THR A 471 -27.27 15.78 12.42
C THR A 471 -26.01 16.35 13.09
N TRP A 472 -24.89 15.62 13.05
CA TRP A 472 -23.60 16.15 13.51
C TRP A 472 -23.20 17.42 12.76
N TRP A 473 -23.32 17.43 11.43
CA TRP A 473 -23.01 18.60 10.60
C TRP A 473 -23.87 19.81 10.96
N VAL A 474 -25.20 19.63 11.04
CA VAL A 474 -26.12 20.73 11.42
C VAL A 474 -25.77 21.26 12.81
N ASN A 475 -25.60 20.39 13.80
CA ASN A 475 -25.40 20.84 15.18
C ASN A 475 -24.01 21.40 15.49
N ARG A 476 -22.97 20.99 14.75
CA ARG A 476 -21.57 21.36 15.04
C ARG A 476 -20.97 22.35 14.06
N LYS A 477 -21.57 22.53 12.90
CA LYS A 477 -21.02 23.35 11.82
C LYS A 477 -21.99 24.42 11.32
N ASP A 478 -23.22 24.51 11.82
CA ASP A 478 -24.11 25.66 11.58
C ASP A 478 -24.37 26.39 12.90
N ARG A 479 -23.39 27.20 13.34
CA ARG A 479 -23.37 27.78 14.68
C ARG A 479 -24.50 28.78 14.93
N ASP A 480 -24.84 29.56 13.91
CA ASP A 480 -25.86 30.62 14.01
C ASP A 480 -27.24 30.15 13.51
N GLU A 481 -27.40 28.85 13.21
CA GLU A 481 -28.63 28.20 12.75
C GLU A 481 -29.23 28.84 11.48
N ARG A 482 -28.36 29.25 10.55
CA ARG A 482 -28.74 29.93 9.30
C ARG A 482 -28.61 29.05 8.07
N ASN A 483 -28.29 27.76 8.24
CA ASN A 483 -27.90 26.84 7.19
C ASN A 483 -26.66 27.32 6.42
N ILE A 484 -25.77 28.06 7.10
CA ILE A 484 -24.47 28.47 6.56
C ILE A 484 -23.42 27.72 7.36
N PHE A 485 -22.65 26.89 6.67
CA PHE A 485 -21.77 25.94 7.34
C PHE A 485 -20.35 26.51 7.50
N GLU A 486 -19.81 26.38 8.72
CA GLU A 486 -18.53 26.89 9.18
C GLU A 486 -17.46 25.77 9.26
N GLY A 487 -16.23 26.12 8.90
CA GLY A 487 -15.00 25.53 9.43
C GLY A 487 -14.48 24.23 8.80
N GLY A 488 -13.13 24.18 8.70
CA GLY A 488 -12.32 22.97 8.54
C GLY A 488 -11.76 22.73 7.13
N PHE A 489 -11.05 21.60 7.01
CA PHE A 489 -10.37 21.15 5.79
C PHE A 489 -11.38 20.54 4.79
N LEU A 490 -12.00 21.38 3.95
CA LEU A 490 -12.92 20.91 2.90
C LEU A 490 -12.19 20.36 1.65
N GLY A 491 -11.04 19.70 1.83
CA GLY A 491 -10.26 19.08 0.75
C GLY A 491 -9.59 20.07 -0.22
N LEU A 492 -9.56 21.35 0.13
CA LEU A 492 -8.98 22.42 -0.67
C LEU A 492 -7.91 23.15 0.14
N ASP A 493 -6.71 22.59 0.10
CA ASP A 493 -5.54 23.16 0.77
C ASP A 493 -5.20 24.56 0.25
N ASN A 494 -4.92 25.46 1.19
CA ASN A 494 -4.34 26.77 0.91
C ASN A 494 -5.12 27.64 -0.10
N ILE A 495 -6.40 27.34 -0.38
CA ILE A 495 -7.32 28.24 -1.10
C ILE A 495 -7.80 29.32 -0.12
N GLY A 496 -6.88 30.14 0.38
CA GLY A 496 -7.19 31.19 1.35
C GLY A 496 -5.95 31.83 1.93
N VAL A 497 -6.12 33.05 2.43
CA VAL A 497 -5.05 33.79 3.15
C VAL A 497 -4.85 33.24 4.57
N PHE A 498 -5.81 32.45 5.06
CA PHE A 498 -5.84 31.89 6.41
C PHE A 498 -6.00 30.37 6.36
N ASP A 499 -5.40 29.70 7.32
CA ASP A 499 -5.73 28.31 7.63
C ASP A 499 -7.20 28.23 8.05
N ARG A 500 -7.98 27.50 7.25
CA ARG A 500 -9.44 27.33 7.40
C ARG A 500 -9.82 26.41 8.56
N SER A 501 -8.85 25.66 9.10
CA SER A 501 -9.01 24.78 10.25
C SER A 501 -8.58 25.45 11.57
N ALA A 502 -7.83 26.55 11.50
CA ALA A 502 -7.40 27.32 12.66
C ALA A 502 -8.38 28.46 13.02
N PRO A 503 -8.46 28.86 14.30
CA PRO A 503 -9.13 30.11 14.67
C PRO A 503 -8.53 31.31 13.94
N LEU A 504 -9.37 32.22 13.45
CA LEU A 504 -8.89 33.44 12.81
C LEU A 504 -8.10 34.29 13.82
N PRO A 505 -6.93 34.86 13.44
CA PRO A 505 -6.10 35.67 14.32
C PRO A 505 -6.83 36.86 14.96
N THR A 506 -7.87 37.37 14.30
CA THR A 506 -8.66 38.53 14.74
C THR A 506 -9.94 38.15 15.51
N GLY A 507 -10.17 36.87 15.80
CA GLY A 507 -11.37 36.39 16.49
C GLY A 507 -12.65 36.40 15.64
N GLY A 508 -12.54 36.65 14.33
CA GLY A 508 -13.64 36.55 13.37
C GLY A 508 -14.08 35.11 13.11
N LYS A 509 -15.12 34.95 12.29
CA LYS A 509 -15.62 33.65 11.84
C LYS A 509 -15.42 33.47 10.33
N ILE A 510 -15.33 32.22 9.88
CA ILE A 510 -15.28 31.88 8.45
C ILE A 510 -16.52 31.05 8.12
N GLU A 511 -17.39 31.62 7.30
CA GLU A 511 -18.49 30.92 6.63
C GLU A 511 -18.03 30.47 5.24
N GLN A 512 -18.32 29.22 4.88
CA GLN A 512 -17.72 28.57 3.72
C GLN A 512 -18.77 28.20 2.66
N SER A 513 -18.62 28.78 1.46
CA SER A 513 -19.58 28.60 0.34
C SER A 513 -19.61 27.16 -0.19
N ASP A 514 -18.45 26.51 -0.22
CA ASP A 514 -18.25 25.09 -0.56
C ASP A 514 -18.92 24.18 0.47
N GLY A 515 -18.66 24.40 1.77
CA GLY A 515 -19.31 23.62 2.85
C GLY A 515 -20.84 23.71 2.79
N THR A 516 -21.35 24.92 2.57
CA THR A 516 -22.79 25.17 2.41
C THR A 516 -23.37 24.48 1.18
N SER A 517 -22.67 24.55 0.04
CA SER A 517 -23.09 23.89 -1.20
C SER A 517 -23.17 22.37 -1.07
N TRP A 518 -22.21 21.75 -0.40
CA TRP A 518 -22.22 20.31 -0.15
C TRP A 518 -23.39 19.88 0.74
N MET A 519 -23.67 20.65 1.79
CA MET A 519 -24.80 20.35 2.67
C MET A 519 -26.15 20.56 2.00
N ALA A 520 -26.29 21.59 1.13
CA ALA A 520 -27.48 21.77 0.31
C ALA A 520 -27.74 20.57 -0.63
N MET A 521 -26.69 20.07 -1.29
CA MET A 521 -26.78 18.84 -2.10
C MET A 521 -27.24 17.65 -1.24
N ARG A 522 -26.68 17.50 -0.04
CA ARG A 522 -27.04 16.41 0.88
C ARG A 522 -28.48 16.49 1.38
N MET A 523 -28.99 17.69 1.66
CA MET A 523 -30.40 17.90 2.03
C MET A 523 -31.33 17.43 0.90
N ARG A 524 -30.98 17.71 -0.36
CA ARG A 524 -31.72 17.23 -1.52
C ARG A 524 -31.67 15.71 -1.66
N LEU A 525 -30.51 15.09 -1.43
CA LEU A 525 -30.35 13.63 -1.45
C LEU A 525 -31.20 12.92 -0.39
N ARG A 526 -31.36 13.52 0.80
CA ARG A 526 -32.22 12.97 1.86
C ARG A 526 -33.70 12.99 1.50
N ALA A 527 -34.12 13.93 0.64
CA ALA A 527 -35.52 14.05 0.22
C ALA A 527 -35.92 13.03 -0.86
N TYR A 528 -34.94 12.45 -1.56
CA TYR A 528 -35.11 11.32 -2.47
C TYR A 528 -34.98 9.99 -1.73
#